data_AF-A0A5J5H272-F1
#
_entry.id   AF-A0A5J5H272-F1
#
_cell.length_a   1.000
_cell.length_b   1.000
_cell.length_c   1.000
_cell.angle_alpha   90.00
_cell.angle_beta   90.00
_cell.angle_gamma   90.00
#
_symmetry.space_group_name_H-M   'P 1'
#
loop_
_entity.id
_entity.type
_entity.pdbx_description
1 polymer ?
#
loop_
_entity_poly.entity_id
_entity_poly.type
_entity_poly.pdbx_seq_one_letter_code
_entity_poly.pdbx_strand_id
1 'polypeptide(L)'
;MRFIIQRDHLVQSVQDVMKAVTSRTTIPILTGIKIVASDEGVTLTGSDSDVSIESFIPKEEEDKEIVEIKQTGAIVLQARFFSDMVKKLPSDKVEIEVQNHLQTVIRSGNSEFNLIGLDADEYPHLPQIEEENVFKIPTDLLKAMIRQTSFAVSTSETRPILTGVNWRIENNELNCIATDSHRLALRKAKVEFDSSAHYNVVIPGKSLNELSKILADNNELIDIVITENQILFKAKHLLFFSRLLEGNYPDTSRLIPTESKTEIVLQTKEFLQAIDRASLLAREGRNNVVKFATLEDKMIEVSSNTPEVGKVVEEIKGLSVEGEELKISFSAKYMMDALKALEGTEIKISFTGAMRPFIIQPINDESILQLILPVRTY
;
A
#
# COMPACT_ATOMS: atom_id res chain seq x y z
N MET A 1 7.29 -0.76 35.68
CA MET A 1 6.44 -1.41 34.66
C MET A 1 6.63 -2.91 34.77
N ARG A 2 5.55 -3.68 34.95
CA ARG A 2 5.57 -5.15 34.98
C ARG A 2 4.21 -5.71 34.55
N PHE A 3 4.20 -6.63 33.60
CA PHE A 3 2.98 -7.29 33.13
C PHE A 3 3.27 -8.67 32.55
N ILE A 4 2.23 -9.50 32.45
CA ILE A 4 2.25 -10.79 31.76
C ILE A 4 1.27 -10.72 30.59
N ILE A 5 1.69 -11.15 29.40
CA ILE A 5 0.92 -11.02 28.16
C ILE A 5 0.92 -12.32 27.36
N GLN A 6 -0.16 -12.58 26.63
CA GLN A 6 -0.22 -13.66 25.65
C GLN A 6 0.73 -13.38 24.46
N ARG A 7 1.53 -14.38 24.11
CA ARG A 7 2.64 -14.28 23.16
C ARG A 7 2.16 -13.97 21.75
N ASP A 8 1.07 -14.58 21.31
CA ASP A 8 0.47 -14.37 19.99
C ASP A 8 0.03 -12.92 19.78
N HIS A 9 -0.72 -12.35 20.73
CA HIS A 9 -1.12 -10.93 20.72
C HIS A 9 0.10 -9.99 20.74
N LEU A 10 1.12 -10.31 21.56
CA LEU A 10 2.37 -9.54 21.59
C LEU A 10 3.11 -9.61 20.25
N VAL A 11 3.28 -10.80 19.68
CA VAL A 11 3.97 -11.00 18.40
C VAL A 11 3.26 -10.24 17.29
N GLN A 12 1.93 -10.36 17.20
CA GLN A 12 1.14 -9.66 16.19
C GLN A 12 1.32 -8.15 16.28
N SER A 13 1.09 -7.57 17.47
CA SER A 13 1.21 -6.12 17.68
C SER A 13 2.63 -5.61 17.42
N VAL A 14 3.67 -6.37 17.81
CA VAL A 14 5.05 -6.06 17.47
C VAL A 14 5.26 -6.08 15.95
N GLN A 15 4.74 -7.07 15.22
CA GLN A 15 4.87 -7.12 13.76
C GLN A 15 4.14 -5.97 13.04
N ASP A 16 3.10 -5.42 13.64
CA ASP A 16 2.37 -4.29 13.07
C ASP A 16 3.15 -2.99 13.27
N VAL A 17 3.55 -2.68 14.50
CA VAL A 17 4.32 -1.45 14.77
C VAL A 17 5.72 -1.46 14.14
N MET A 18 6.31 -2.65 13.94
CA MET A 18 7.60 -2.81 13.25
C MET A 18 7.59 -2.26 11.82
N LYS A 19 6.43 -2.17 11.16
CA LYS A 19 6.33 -1.64 9.78
C LYS A 19 6.56 -0.13 9.71
N ALA A 20 6.41 0.57 10.83
CA ALA A 20 6.77 1.98 10.97
C ALA A 20 8.22 2.18 11.42
N VAL A 21 8.96 1.13 11.80
CA VAL A 21 10.34 1.27 12.27
C VAL A 21 11.35 1.08 11.14
N THR A 22 12.26 2.04 10.98
CA THR A 22 13.36 1.99 10.01
C THR A 22 14.73 1.98 10.68
N SER A 23 15.68 1.26 10.08
CA SER A 23 17.09 1.32 10.50
C SER A 23 17.81 2.58 10.00
N ARG A 24 17.19 3.32 9.07
CA ARG A 24 17.72 4.56 8.49
C ARG A 24 16.94 5.74 9.06
N THR A 25 17.21 6.08 10.33
CA THR A 25 16.62 7.24 11.01
C THR A 25 17.71 8.16 11.56
N THR A 26 17.45 9.46 11.55
CA THR A 26 18.30 10.47 12.19
C THR A 26 18.00 10.63 13.68
N ILE A 27 16.87 10.11 14.15
CA ILE A 27 16.41 10.16 15.55
C ILE A 27 16.64 8.78 16.17
N PRO A 28 17.70 8.57 16.97
CA PRO A 28 18.10 7.22 17.39
C PRO A 28 17.02 6.44 18.15
N ILE A 29 16.21 7.11 18.97
CA ILE A 29 15.17 6.45 19.77
C ILE A 29 14.06 5.82 18.90
N LEU A 30 13.87 6.28 17.66
CA LEU A 30 12.93 5.70 16.68
C LEU A 30 13.39 4.34 16.11
N THR A 31 14.62 3.90 16.43
CA THR A 31 15.02 2.50 16.20
C THR A 31 14.36 1.53 17.20
N GLY A 32 13.68 2.08 18.21
CA GLY A 32 12.94 1.33 19.22
C GLY A 32 11.42 1.31 19.02
N ILE A 33 10.77 0.38 19.72
CA ILE A 33 9.33 0.34 19.95
C ILE A 33 9.09 0.87 21.36
N LYS A 34 8.20 1.86 21.48
CA LYS A 34 7.67 2.31 22.76
C LYS A 34 6.62 1.32 23.24
N ILE A 35 6.69 0.94 24.51
CA ILE A 35 5.74 0.04 25.17
C ILE A 35 5.18 0.80 26.37
N VAL A 36 3.86 0.91 26.46
CA VAL A 36 3.17 1.56 27.59
C VAL A 36 2.18 0.58 28.18
N ALA A 37 2.39 0.18 29.43
CA ALA A 37 1.44 -0.61 30.20
C ALA A 37 0.58 0.32 31.07
N SER A 38 -0.73 0.30 30.81
CA SER A 38 -1.75 1.04 31.55
C SER A 38 -2.69 0.06 32.24
N ASP A 39 -3.64 0.56 33.04
CA ASP A 39 -4.64 -0.29 33.71
C ASP A 39 -5.62 -0.96 32.71
N GLU A 40 -5.74 -0.44 31.48
CA GLU A 40 -6.62 -1.00 30.45
C GLU A 40 -5.93 -1.99 29.50
N GLY A 41 -4.61 -2.03 29.49
CA GLY A 41 -3.85 -2.87 28.58
C GLY A 41 -2.47 -2.31 28.22
N VAL A 42 -1.88 -2.87 27.17
CA VAL A 42 -0.53 -2.53 26.70
C VAL A 42 -0.61 -1.90 25.31
N THR A 43 0.01 -0.74 25.15
CA THR A 43 0.13 -0.03 23.88
C THR A 43 1.56 -0.16 23.36
N LEU A 44 1.70 -0.51 22.09
CA LEU A 44 2.98 -0.53 21.37
C LEU A 44 2.97 0.57 20.32
N THR A 45 4.06 1.33 20.22
CA THR A 45 4.20 2.40 19.22
C THR A 45 5.51 2.26 18.48
N GLY A 46 5.45 2.33 17.14
CA GLY A 46 6.60 2.42 16.24
C GLY A 46 6.45 3.62 15.32
N SER A 47 7.56 4.26 14.94
CA SER A 47 7.54 5.45 14.08
C SER A 47 8.85 5.64 13.32
N ASP A 48 8.78 6.19 12.11
CA ASP A 48 9.91 6.72 11.34
C ASP A 48 9.85 8.25 11.14
N SER A 49 8.97 8.93 11.89
CA SER A 49 8.58 10.36 11.77
C SER A 49 7.61 10.68 10.64
N ASP A 50 7.56 9.86 9.58
CA ASP A 50 6.60 10.03 8.48
C ASP A 50 5.36 9.16 8.69
N VAL A 51 5.58 7.94 9.18
CA VAL A 51 4.54 7.00 9.58
C VAL A 51 4.70 6.70 11.06
N SER A 52 3.57 6.66 11.77
CA SER A 52 3.50 6.16 13.14
C SER A 52 2.39 5.14 13.25
N ILE A 53 2.67 4.01 13.88
CA ILE A 53 1.68 2.95 14.13
C ILE A 53 1.59 2.74 15.62
N GLU A 54 0.38 2.77 16.14
CA GLU A 54 0.04 2.38 17.50
C GLU A 54 -0.87 1.15 17.46
N SER A 55 -0.50 0.14 18.23
CA SER A 55 -1.28 -1.08 18.40
C SER A 55 -1.57 -1.28 19.88
N PHE A 56 -2.85 -1.44 20.20
CA PHE A 56 -3.32 -1.62 21.56
C PHE A 56 -3.68 -3.09 21.82
N ILE A 57 -3.28 -3.62 22.96
CA ILE A 57 -3.67 -4.95 23.42
C ILE A 57 -4.47 -4.74 24.71
N PRO A 58 -5.80 -4.90 24.68
CA PRO A 58 -6.62 -4.74 25.88
C PRO A 58 -6.28 -5.82 26.91
N LYS A 59 -6.47 -5.52 28.20
CA LYS A 59 -6.26 -6.50 29.29
C LYS A 59 -7.12 -7.75 29.13
N GLU A 60 -8.34 -7.57 28.62
CA GLU A 60 -9.33 -8.61 28.40
C GLU A 60 -9.96 -8.44 27.02
N GLU A 61 -10.15 -9.54 26.30
CA GLU A 61 -10.87 -9.57 25.02
C GLU A 61 -11.66 -10.89 24.92
N GLU A 62 -12.93 -10.81 24.54
CA GLU A 62 -13.83 -11.99 24.45
C GLU A 62 -13.85 -12.85 25.74
N ASP A 63 -13.96 -12.19 26.90
CA ASP A 63 -13.97 -12.80 28.25
C ASP A 63 -12.69 -13.60 28.60
N LYS A 64 -11.59 -13.36 27.89
CA LYS A 64 -10.27 -13.94 28.18
C LYS A 64 -9.31 -12.86 28.63
N GLU A 65 -8.57 -13.15 29.70
CA GLU A 65 -7.45 -12.32 30.16
C GLU A 65 -6.26 -12.47 29.17
N ILE A 66 -5.99 -11.40 28.44
CA ILE A 66 -4.89 -11.30 27.47
C ILE A 66 -3.65 -10.70 28.12
N VAL A 67 -3.85 -9.73 29.02
CA VAL A 67 -2.77 -9.06 29.76
C VAL A 67 -3.09 -8.95 31.24
N GLU A 68 -2.19 -9.46 32.07
CA GLU A 68 -2.21 -9.26 33.51
C GLU A 68 -1.23 -8.14 33.89
N ILE A 69 -1.75 -6.97 34.24
CA ILE A 69 -0.94 -5.79 34.61
C ILE A 69 -0.59 -5.86 36.10
N LYS A 70 0.71 -5.97 36.42
CA LYS A 70 1.20 -5.95 37.81
C LYS A 70 1.64 -4.56 38.26
N GLN A 71 2.20 -3.78 37.33
CA GLN A 71 2.64 -2.42 37.56
C GLN A 71 2.63 -1.65 36.24
N THR A 72 1.94 -0.52 36.19
CA THR A 72 1.93 0.37 35.03
C THR A 72 3.31 1.00 34.78
N GLY A 73 3.47 1.64 33.62
CA GLY A 73 4.66 2.39 33.24
C GLY A 73 4.99 2.23 31.76
N ALA A 74 6.14 2.73 31.35
CA ALA A 74 6.56 2.70 29.96
C ALA A 74 8.06 2.42 29.81
N ILE A 75 8.44 1.94 28.63
CA ILE A 75 9.84 1.72 28.23
C ILE A 75 9.96 1.80 26.71
N VAL A 76 11.16 2.04 26.18
CA VAL A 76 11.47 1.84 24.76
C VAL A 76 12.49 0.72 24.61
N LEU A 77 12.21 -0.25 23.74
CA LEU A 77 13.11 -1.38 23.44
C LEU A 77 13.54 -1.36 21.98
N GLN A 78 14.79 -1.74 21.70
CA GLN A 78 15.30 -1.85 20.34
C GLN A 78 14.45 -2.80 19.48
N ALA A 79 13.80 -2.24 18.44
CA ALA A 79 12.65 -2.86 17.79
C ALA A 79 13.01 -4.19 17.12
N ARG A 80 14.14 -4.22 16.40
CA ARG A 80 14.63 -5.42 15.70
C ARG A 80 14.90 -6.57 16.66
N PHE A 81 15.63 -6.32 17.74
CA PHE A 81 15.95 -7.35 18.74
C PHE A 81 14.69 -7.82 19.46
N PHE A 82 13.82 -6.89 19.85
CA PHE A 82 12.56 -7.22 20.51
C PHE A 82 11.67 -8.10 19.61
N SER A 83 11.48 -7.71 18.34
CA SER A 83 10.72 -8.47 17.34
C SER A 83 11.27 -9.88 17.11
N ASP A 84 12.59 -10.01 16.91
CA ASP A 84 13.21 -11.32 16.66
C ASP A 84 13.11 -12.24 17.89
N MET A 85 13.18 -11.66 19.08
CA MET A 85 13.06 -12.38 20.35
C MET A 85 11.63 -12.86 20.61
N VAL A 86 10.61 -12.00 20.52
CA VAL A 86 9.21 -12.38 20.82
C VAL A 86 8.72 -13.53 19.92
N LYS A 87 9.17 -13.56 18.66
CA LYS A 87 8.89 -14.66 17.73
C LYS A 87 9.43 -16.02 18.19
N LYS A 88 10.51 -16.04 18.96
CA LYS A 88 11.22 -17.27 19.37
C LYS A 88 10.93 -17.72 20.80
N LEU A 89 10.12 -16.97 21.54
CA LEU A 89 9.76 -17.32 22.92
C LEU A 89 9.00 -18.67 22.95
N PRO A 90 9.30 -19.57 23.91
CA PRO A 90 8.82 -20.95 23.89
C PRO A 90 7.44 -21.17 24.53
N SER A 91 6.94 -20.22 25.33
CA SER A 91 5.67 -20.35 26.05
C SER A 91 4.65 -19.32 25.55
N ASP A 92 3.37 -19.64 25.69
CA ASP A 92 2.25 -18.77 25.33
C ASP A 92 2.16 -17.54 26.23
N LYS A 93 2.71 -17.58 27.44
CA LYS A 93 2.79 -16.42 28.34
C LYS A 93 4.19 -15.80 28.33
N VAL A 94 4.23 -14.47 28.32
CA VAL A 94 5.45 -13.67 28.37
C VAL A 94 5.35 -12.68 29.52
N GLU A 95 6.28 -12.73 30.47
CA GLU A 95 6.42 -11.69 31.49
C GLU A 95 7.43 -10.65 31.01
N ILE A 96 7.07 -9.37 31.12
CA ILE A 96 7.96 -8.23 30.85
C ILE A 96 8.05 -7.38 32.12
N GLU A 97 9.25 -7.20 32.65
CA GLU A 97 9.53 -6.47 33.89
C GLU A 97 10.65 -5.46 33.68
N VAL A 98 10.37 -4.18 33.91
CA VAL A 98 11.38 -3.11 33.95
C VAL A 98 11.87 -2.96 35.37
N GLN A 99 13.17 -3.16 35.54
CA GLN A 99 13.91 -3.01 36.80
C GLN A 99 14.65 -1.66 36.83
N ASN A 100 15.55 -1.51 37.80
CA ASN A 100 16.36 -0.30 37.95
C ASN A 100 17.23 -0.05 36.70
N HIS A 101 17.55 1.22 36.42
CA HIS A 101 18.38 1.63 35.29
C HIS A 101 17.86 1.16 33.91
N LEU A 102 16.53 1.09 33.76
CA LEU A 102 15.85 0.72 32.51
C LEU A 102 16.18 -0.70 32.01
N GLN A 103 16.77 -1.56 32.84
CA GLN A 103 16.98 -2.96 32.52
C GLN A 103 15.61 -3.66 32.42
N THR A 104 15.31 -4.22 31.27
CA THR A 104 14.05 -4.90 30.99
C THR A 104 14.28 -6.40 30.89
N VAL A 105 13.67 -7.15 31.79
CA VAL A 105 13.73 -8.60 31.85
C VAL A 105 12.49 -9.19 31.18
N ILE A 106 12.69 -10.14 30.29
CA ILE A 106 11.64 -10.74 29.48
C ILE A 106 11.71 -12.26 29.63
N ARG A 107 10.67 -12.85 30.23
CA ARG A 107 10.65 -14.28 30.60
C ARG A 107 9.54 -15.01 29.85
N SER A 108 9.84 -16.22 29.40
CA SER A 108 8.86 -17.14 28.80
C SER A 108 9.32 -18.58 29.01
N GLY A 109 8.55 -19.35 29.78
CA GLY A 109 8.97 -20.67 30.24
C GLY A 109 10.32 -20.60 30.97
N ASN A 110 11.30 -21.37 30.51
CA ASN A 110 12.66 -21.40 31.07
C ASN A 110 13.63 -20.42 30.40
N SER A 111 13.16 -19.55 29.51
CA SER A 111 13.98 -18.55 28.83
C SER A 111 13.87 -17.20 29.52
N GLU A 112 15.00 -16.54 29.73
CA GLU A 112 15.10 -15.18 30.24
C GLU A 112 16.02 -14.35 29.33
N PHE A 113 15.54 -13.19 28.91
CA PHE A 113 16.28 -12.19 28.17
C PHE A 113 16.41 -10.91 28.98
N ASN A 114 17.55 -10.25 28.88
CA ASN A 114 17.82 -8.97 29.53
C ASN A 114 18.17 -7.95 28.44
N LEU A 115 17.34 -6.93 28.30
CA LEU A 115 17.55 -5.82 27.36
C LEU A 115 17.77 -4.52 28.14
N ILE A 116 18.62 -3.65 27.60
CA ILE A 116 18.75 -2.27 28.12
C ILE A 116 17.72 -1.44 27.37
N GLY A 117 16.71 -0.96 28.10
CA GLY A 117 15.69 -0.05 27.57
C GLY A 117 16.16 1.40 27.54
N LEU A 118 15.39 2.24 26.86
CA LEU A 118 15.52 3.69 26.84
C LEU A 118 14.31 4.31 27.53
N ASP A 119 14.46 5.56 27.99
CA ASP A 119 13.38 6.30 28.63
C ASP A 119 12.26 6.57 27.61
N ALA A 120 11.03 6.27 28.00
CA ALA A 120 9.86 6.42 27.13
C ALA A 120 9.40 7.88 26.99
N ASP A 121 9.84 8.77 27.89
CA ASP A 121 9.57 10.21 27.83
C ASP A 121 10.41 10.90 26.75
N GLU A 122 11.52 10.30 26.31
CA GLU A 122 12.30 10.76 25.16
C GLU A 122 11.67 10.37 23.81
N TYR A 123 10.70 9.46 23.81
CA TYR A 123 10.05 8.99 22.58
C TYR A 123 9.07 10.05 22.07
N PRO A 124 9.12 10.45 20.79
CA PRO A 124 8.25 11.48 20.24
C PRO A 124 6.77 11.21 20.50
N HIS A 125 6.02 12.25 20.86
CA HIS A 125 4.57 12.13 20.98
C HIS A 125 3.93 11.86 19.62
N LEU A 126 2.87 11.05 19.64
CA LEU A 126 2.02 10.90 18.46
C LEU A 126 1.35 12.23 18.14
N PRO A 127 1.01 12.45 16.86
CA PRO A 127 0.31 13.65 16.48
C PRO A 127 -1.07 13.73 17.16
N GLN A 128 -1.40 14.91 17.67
CA GLN A 128 -2.75 15.18 18.18
C GLN A 128 -3.61 15.62 17.01
N ILE A 129 -4.58 14.78 16.65
CA ILE A 129 -5.53 15.03 15.56
C ILE A 129 -6.92 15.16 16.18
N GLU A 130 -7.59 16.27 15.89
CA GLU A 130 -9.01 16.41 16.18
C GLU A 130 -9.80 15.49 15.26
N GLU A 131 -10.62 14.60 15.83
CA GLU A 131 -11.42 13.62 15.06
C GLU A 131 -12.70 14.24 14.51
N GLU A 132 -12.56 15.36 13.81
CA GLU A 132 -13.63 15.99 13.08
C GLU A 132 -13.73 15.41 11.66
N ASN A 133 -14.93 15.41 11.08
CA ASN A 133 -15.14 14.99 9.69
C ASN A 133 -14.61 13.57 9.38
N VAL A 134 -14.85 12.63 10.29
CA VAL A 134 -14.53 11.22 10.11
C VAL A 134 -15.39 10.65 8.98
N PHE A 135 -14.78 9.96 8.02
CA PHE A 135 -15.51 9.12 7.06
C PHE A 135 -15.10 7.68 7.18
N LYS A 136 -15.99 6.78 6.75
CA LYS A 136 -15.81 5.34 6.92
C LYS A 136 -15.67 4.66 5.58
N ILE A 137 -14.77 3.68 5.52
CA ILE A 137 -14.60 2.82 4.35
C ILE A 137 -14.44 1.36 4.78
N PRO A 138 -15.07 0.40 4.08
CA PRO A 138 -14.78 -1.01 4.29
C PRO A 138 -13.31 -1.34 4.07
N THR A 139 -12.76 -2.20 4.93
CA THR A 139 -11.34 -2.56 4.93
C THR A 139 -10.91 -3.21 3.61
N ASP A 140 -11.69 -4.15 3.08
CA ASP A 140 -11.43 -4.81 1.80
C ASP A 140 -11.42 -3.82 0.62
N LEU A 141 -12.38 -2.88 0.59
CA LEU A 141 -12.45 -1.83 -0.40
C LEU A 141 -11.22 -0.92 -0.32
N LEU A 142 -10.84 -0.47 0.86
CA LEU A 142 -9.64 0.35 1.05
C LEU A 142 -8.39 -0.37 0.56
N LYS A 143 -8.20 -1.65 0.93
CA LYS A 143 -7.08 -2.46 0.46
C LYS A 143 -7.08 -2.62 -1.06
N ALA A 144 -8.25 -2.80 -1.67
CA ALA A 144 -8.39 -2.86 -3.11
C ALA A 144 -8.00 -1.54 -3.78
N MET A 145 -8.48 -0.40 -3.26
CA MET A 145 -8.14 0.91 -3.79
C MET A 145 -6.64 1.21 -3.71
N ILE A 146 -5.99 0.84 -2.61
CA ILE A 146 -4.54 0.95 -2.45
C ILE A 146 -3.84 0.08 -3.50
N ARG A 147 -4.15 -1.22 -3.57
CA ARG A 147 -3.56 -2.17 -4.53
C ARG A 147 -3.72 -1.69 -5.98
N GLN A 148 -4.84 -1.07 -6.29
CA GLN A 148 -5.19 -0.61 -7.64
C GLN A 148 -4.55 0.72 -8.05
N THR A 149 -3.90 1.44 -7.13
CA THR A 149 -3.34 2.76 -7.39
C THR A 149 -1.87 2.91 -6.98
N SER A 150 -1.48 2.42 -5.81
CA SER A 150 -0.17 2.74 -5.21
C SER A 150 1.03 2.28 -6.04
N PHE A 151 0.89 1.27 -6.89
CA PHE A 151 1.97 0.80 -7.76
C PHE A 151 2.35 1.80 -8.86
N ALA A 152 1.46 2.75 -9.19
CA ALA A 152 1.66 3.72 -10.27
C ALA A 152 2.35 5.02 -9.82
N VAL A 153 2.67 5.16 -8.52
CA VAL A 153 3.44 6.31 -8.01
C VAL A 153 4.87 6.31 -8.55
N SER A 154 5.48 7.49 -8.61
CA SER A 154 6.90 7.62 -8.92
C SER A 154 7.78 7.07 -7.78
N THR A 155 8.89 6.44 -8.14
CA THR A 155 9.95 6.08 -7.18
C THR A 155 11.08 7.12 -7.15
N SER A 156 10.93 8.24 -7.85
CA SER A 156 11.92 9.31 -7.93
C SER A 156 11.57 10.45 -7.00
N GLU A 157 12.50 10.80 -6.13
CA GLU A 157 12.40 11.97 -5.23
C GLU A 157 12.55 13.32 -5.94
N THR A 158 12.72 13.33 -7.28
CA THR A 158 12.82 14.59 -8.04
C THR A 158 11.50 15.37 -8.04
N ARG A 159 10.36 14.67 -7.99
CA ARG A 159 9.03 15.25 -7.84
C ARG A 159 8.31 14.53 -6.70
N PRO A 160 8.59 14.88 -5.43
CA PRO A 160 8.06 14.18 -4.27
C PRO A 160 6.54 14.02 -4.31
N ILE A 161 5.80 15.03 -4.80
CA ILE A 161 4.34 14.96 -4.91
C ILE A 161 3.81 13.75 -5.72
N LEU A 162 4.61 13.20 -6.65
CA LEU A 162 4.25 12.02 -7.44
C LEU A 162 4.60 10.69 -6.78
N THR A 163 5.30 10.68 -5.63
CA THR A 163 5.57 9.48 -4.84
C THR A 163 4.36 9.07 -3.99
N GLY A 164 3.34 9.92 -3.95
CA GLY A 164 2.07 9.67 -3.28
C GLY A 164 0.89 9.43 -4.21
N VAL A 165 -0.18 8.90 -3.62
CA VAL A 165 -1.50 8.75 -4.23
C VAL A 165 -2.33 9.97 -3.82
N ASN A 166 -2.86 10.67 -4.82
CA ASN A 166 -3.80 11.76 -4.59
C ASN A 166 -5.17 11.20 -4.22
N TRP A 167 -5.70 11.63 -3.09
CA TRP A 167 -7.05 11.34 -2.65
C TRP A 167 -7.87 12.62 -2.74
N ARG A 168 -8.90 12.59 -3.59
CA ARG A 168 -9.87 13.66 -3.73
C ARG A 168 -11.24 13.16 -3.28
N ILE A 169 -11.85 13.85 -2.32
CA ILE A 169 -13.21 13.54 -1.83
C ILE A 169 -14.12 14.70 -2.22
N GLU A 170 -15.12 14.39 -3.03
CA GLU A 170 -16.12 15.35 -3.50
C GLU A 170 -17.42 14.62 -3.84
N ASN A 171 -18.58 15.17 -3.46
CA ASN A 171 -19.91 14.61 -3.77
C ASN A 171 -20.06 13.13 -3.38
N ASN A 172 -19.57 12.74 -2.19
CA ASN A 172 -19.61 11.35 -1.69
C ASN A 172 -18.86 10.34 -2.59
N GLU A 173 -17.89 10.81 -3.37
CA GLU A 173 -16.99 9.98 -4.16
C GLU A 173 -15.53 10.26 -3.76
N LEU A 174 -14.81 9.19 -3.40
CA LEU A 174 -13.38 9.17 -3.21
C LEU A 174 -12.70 8.77 -4.52
N ASN A 175 -11.91 9.69 -5.06
CA ASN A 175 -11.09 9.50 -6.25
C ASN A 175 -9.62 9.37 -5.84
N CYS A 176 -9.04 8.19 -6.08
CA CYS A 176 -7.64 7.88 -5.83
C CYS A 176 -6.86 7.88 -7.15
N ILE A 177 -5.86 8.74 -7.28
CA ILE A 177 -5.06 8.93 -8.51
C ILE A 177 -3.57 8.77 -8.19
N ALA A 178 -2.88 7.97 -8.98
CA ALA A 178 -1.43 7.81 -8.90
C ALA A 178 -0.79 7.84 -10.29
N THR A 179 0.35 8.53 -10.45
CA THR A 179 1.08 8.57 -11.71
C THR A 179 2.58 8.80 -11.49
N ASP A 180 3.39 8.22 -12.38
CA ASP A 180 4.84 8.42 -12.47
C ASP A 180 5.23 9.26 -13.71
N SER A 181 4.26 9.94 -14.34
CA SER A 181 4.36 10.62 -15.65
C SER A 181 4.43 9.69 -16.88
N HIS A 182 4.55 8.38 -16.72
CA HIS A 182 4.57 7.40 -17.82
C HIS A 182 3.33 6.50 -17.85
N ARG A 183 2.71 6.30 -16.69
CA ARG A 183 1.44 5.61 -16.51
C ARG A 183 0.61 6.31 -15.44
N LEU A 184 -0.67 6.01 -15.41
CA LEU A 184 -1.60 6.51 -14.41
C LEU A 184 -2.58 5.43 -13.99
N ALA A 185 -2.88 5.38 -12.71
CA ALA A 185 -3.93 4.57 -12.12
C ALA A 185 -4.98 5.48 -11.48
N LEU A 186 -6.25 5.21 -11.75
CA LEU A 186 -7.40 5.89 -11.18
C LEU A 186 -8.35 4.85 -10.58
N ARG A 187 -8.83 5.13 -9.37
CA ARG A 187 -9.85 4.34 -8.69
C ARG A 187 -10.89 5.23 -8.02
N LYS A 188 -12.19 4.94 -8.24
CA LYS A 188 -13.32 5.71 -7.71
C LYS A 188 -14.21 4.89 -6.79
N ALA A 189 -14.37 5.29 -5.53
CA ALA A 189 -15.30 4.63 -4.63
C ALA A 189 -16.37 5.59 -4.15
N LYS A 190 -17.61 5.12 -4.06
CA LYS A 190 -18.63 5.82 -3.28
C LYS A 190 -18.27 5.67 -1.81
N VAL A 191 -18.33 6.78 -1.08
CA VAL A 191 -18.07 6.82 0.36
C VAL A 191 -19.21 7.55 1.03
N GLU A 192 -19.64 7.04 2.17
CA GLU A 192 -20.61 7.74 3.01
C GLU A 192 -19.88 8.80 3.80
N PHE A 193 -20.16 10.05 3.49
CA PHE A 193 -19.55 11.18 4.16
C PHE A 193 -20.62 12.24 4.45
N ASP A 194 -21.00 12.35 5.73
CA ASP A 194 -22.07 13.25 6.18
C ASP A 194 -21.62 14.73 6.30
N SER A 195 -20.50 15.09 5.65
CA SER A 195 -19.94 16.43 5.68
C SER A 195 -19.89 17.04 4.28
N SER A 196 -20.06 18.35 4.21
CA SER A 196 -19.81 19.12 2.98
C SER A 196 -18.31 19.36 2.75
N ALA A 197 -17.43 18.71 3.52
CA ALA A 197 -15.99 18.90 3.38
C ALA A 197 -15.48 18.32 2.05
N HIS A 198 -14.51 19.03 1.49
CA HIS A 198 -13.80 18.63 0.28
C HIS A 198 -12.35 18.39 0.64
N TYR A 199 -11.84 17.21 0.30
CA TYR A 199 -10.43 16.89 0.51
C TYR A 199 -9.72 16.75 -0.83
N ASN A 200 -8.48 17.23 -0.87
CA ASN A 200 -7.56 17.02 -1.97
C ASN A 200 -6.16 16.90 -1.38
N VAL A 201 -5.82 15.69 -0.96
CA VAL A 201 -4.57 15.39 -0.23
C VAL A 201 -3.74 14.39 -1.00
N VAL A 202 -2.45 14.29 -0.64
CA VAL A 202 -1.55 13.33 -1.27
C VAL A 202 -0.89 12.50 -0.18
N ILE A 203 -1.15 11.20 -0.18
CA ILE A 203 -0.65 10.27 0.83
C ILE A 203 0.53 9.52 0.22
N PRO A 204 1.70 9.44 0.89
CA PRO A 204 2.84 8.68 0.37
C PRO A 204 2.46 7.24 0.03
N GLY A 205 2.83 6.76 -1.16
CA GLY A 205 2.47 5.41 -1.61
C GLY A 205 3.06 4.32 -0.72
N LYS A 206 4.25 4.58 -0.13
CA LYS A 206 4.88 3.72 0.88
C LYS A 206 3.97 3.55 2.11
N SER A 207 3.40 4.64 2.63
CA SER A 207 2.50 4.61 3.79
C SER A 207 1.27 3.76 3.52
N LEU A 208 0.61 3.96 2.37
CA LEU A 208 -0.55 3.15 1.98
C LEU A 208 -0.19 1.67 1.83
N ASN A 209 0.99 1.36 1.29
CA ASN A 209 1.46 -0.02 1.16
C ASN A 209 1.71 -0.69 2.52
N GLU A 210 2.26 0.03 3.52
CA GLU A 210 2.43 -0.51 4.87
C GLU A 210 1.08 -0.67 5.58
N LEU A 211 0.17 0.31 5.46
CA LEU A 211 -1.20 0.20 5.97
C LEU A 211 -1.89 -1.06 5.43
N SER A 212 -1.86 -1.28 4.11
CA SER A 212 -2.50 -2.44 3.47
C SER A 212 -1.96 -3.79 3.95
N LYS A 213 -0.72 -3.87 4.46
CA LYS A 213 -0.14 -5.10 5.02
C LYS A 213 -0.58 -5.38 6.46
N ILE A 214 -1.06 -4.35 7.17
CA ILE A 214 -1.50 -4.44 8.57
C ILE A 214 -2.98 -4.75 8.64
N LEU A 215 -3.76 -4.14 7.76
CA LEU A 215 -5.20 -4.34 7.71
C LEU A 215 -5.54 -5.81 7.43
N ALA A 216 -6.42 -6.37 8.26
CA ALA A 216 -6.94 -7.71 8.09
C ALA A 216 -7.77 -7.86 6.79
N ASP A 217 -7.95 -9.08 6.31
CA ASP A 217 -8.86 -9.38 5.21
C ASP A 217 -10.28 -9.54 5.75
N ASN A 218 -10.95 -8.43 6.02
CA ASN A 218 -12.33 -8.38 6.50
C ASN A 218 -13.11 -7.24 5.83
N ASN A 219 -14.40 -7.13 6.16
CA ASN A 219 -15.30 -6.08 5.68
C ASN A 219 -15.67 -5.09 6.80
N GLU A 220 -14.85 -4.99 7.85
CA GLU A 220 -15.06 -4.04 8.93
C GLU A 220 -14.77 -2.62 8.43
N LEU A 221 -15.44 -1.63 9.02
CA LEU A 221 -15.25 -0.22 8.67
C LEU A 221 -14.00 0.33 9.34
N ILE A 222 -13.21 1.08 8.58
CA ILE A 222 -12.08 1.89 9.06
C ILE A 222 -12.54 3.34 9.10
N ASP A 223 -12.30 3.98 10.24
CA ASP A 223 -12.51 5.41 10.40
C ASP A 223 -11.28 6.15 9.87
N ILE A 224 -11.49 7.14 9.00
CA ILE A 224 -10.44 7.93 8.38
C ILE A 224 -10.62 9.40 8.76
N VAL A 225 -9.57 10.00 9.28
CA VAL A 225 -9.50 11.43 9.60
C VAL A 225 -8.40 12.08 8.80
N ILE A 226 -8.73 13.15 8.07
CA ILE A 226 -7.80 13.90 7.24
C ILE A 226 -7.66 15.31 7.80
N THR A 227 -6.43 15.71 8.09
CA THR A 227 -6.06 17.08 8.50
C THR A 227 -5.27 17.76 7.38
N GLU A 228 -4.76 18.97 7.64
CA GLU A 228 -3.95 19.71 6.68
C GLU A 228 -2.63 19.02 6.32
N ASN A 229 -2.02 18.33 7.29
CA ASN A 229 -0.66 17.79 7.15
C ASN A 229 -0.57 16.28 7.46
N GLN A 230 -1.66 15.65 7.89
CA GLN A 230 -1.68 14.25 8.29
C GLN A 230 -2.99 13.55 7.95
N ILE A 231 -2.91 12.23 7.92
CA ILE A 231 -4.05 11.33 7.83
C ILE A 231 -3.92 10.25 8.90
N LEU A 232 -5.05 9.96 9.56
CA LEU A 232 -5.20 8.90 10.54
C LEU A 232 -6.18 7.87 10.01
N PHE A 233 -5.77 6.60 10.02
CA PHE A 233 -6.64 5.45 9.81
C PHE A 233 -6.81 4.73 11.14
N LYS A 234 -8.05 4.54 11.58
CA LYS A 234 -8.39 3.84 12.82
C LYS A 234 -9.12 2.55 12.48
N ALA A 235 -8.52 1.44 12.86
CA ALA A 235 -9.14 0.12 12.84
C ALA A 235 -9.26 -0.39 14.29
N LYS A 236 -9.86 -1.57 14.48
CA LYS A 236 -9.95 -2.19 15.80
C LYS A 236 -8.54 -2.33 16.41
N HIS A 237 -8.33 -1.68 17.55
CA HIS A 237 -7.07 -1.68 18.32
C HIS A 237 -5.82 -1.18 17.56
N LEU A 238 -6.00 -0.42 16.48
CA LEU A 238 -4.91 0.03 15.64
C LEU A 238 -5.11 1.48 15.19
N LEU A 239 -4.10 2.31 15.40
CA LEU A 239 -4.01 3.65 14.84
C LEU A 239 -2.81 3.71 13.88
N PHE A 240 -3.07 4.15 12.64
CA PHE A 240 -2.03 4.35 11.63
C PHE A 240 -2.03 5.82 11.20
N PHE A 241 -0.93 6.51 11.49
CA PHE A 241 -0.71 7.89 11.09
C PHE A 241 0.24 7.94 9.89
N SER A 242 -0.06 8.82 8.94
CA SER A 242 0.89 9.20 7.88
C SER A 242 0.92 10.70 7.72
N ARG A 243 2.12 11.24 7.55
CA ARG A 243 2.29 12.59 7.02
C ARG A 243 1.78 12.66 5.58
N LEU A 244 1.13 13.77 5.24
CA LEU A 244 0.72 14.09 3.88
C LEU A 244 1.88 14.78 3.13
N LEU A 245 1.94 14.57 1.81
CA LEU A 245 2.87 15.29 0.96
C LEU A 245 2.34 16.69 0.69
N GLU A 246 3.19 17.69 0.93
CA GLU A 246 2.86 19.10 0.67
C GLU A 246 2.98 19.42 -0.83
N GLY A 247 2.03 20.23 -1.33
CA GLY A 247 2.02 20.75 -2.69
C GLY A 247 0.77 20.37 -3.48
N ASN A 248 0.67 20.93 -4.69
CA ASN A 248 -0.47 20.69 -5.57
C ASN A 248 -0.22 19.46 -6.44
N TYR A 249 -1.12 18.47 -6.36
CA TYR A 249 -1.10 17.35 -7.30
C TYR A 249 -1.50 17.83 -8.71
N PRO A 250 -0.83 17.36 -9.78
CA PRO A 250 -1.19 17.77 -11.14
C PRO A 250 -2.61 17.39 -11.54
N ASP A 251 -3.29 18.24 -12.31
CA ASP A 251 -4.57 17.89 -12.93
C ASP A 251 -4.35 16.87 -14.07
N THR A 252 -4.79 15.64 -13.82
CA THR A 252 -4.65 14.51 -14.75
C THR A 252 -5.89 14.26 -15.60
N SER A 253 -6.99 14.95 -15.37
CA SER A 253 -8.26 14.74 -16.10
C SER A 253 -8.09 14.89 -17.61
N ARG A 254 -7.24 15.83 -18.02
CA ARG A 254 -6.92 16.12 -19.43
C ARG A 254 -6.05 15.06 -20.10
N LEU A 255 -5.43 14.16 -19.33
CA LEU A 255 -4.57 13.10 -19.85
C LEU A 255 -5.37 11.87 -20.29
N ILE A 256 -6.59 11.70 -19.77
CA ILE A 256 -7.45 10.54 -19.99
C ILE A 256 -8.23 10.75 -21.29
N PRO A 257 -7.97 9.97 -22.36
CA PRO A 257 -8.72 10.10 -23.60
C PRO A 257 -10.20 9.71 -23.44
N THR A 258 -11.10 10.45 -24.07
CA THR A 258 -12.56 10.18 -24.08
C THR A 258 -13.03 9.51 -25.36
N GLU A 259 -12.18 9.48 -26.39
CA GLU A 259 -12.45 8.85 -27.68
C GLU A 259 -11.42 7.74 -27.91
N SER A 260 -11.80 6.73 -28.70
CA SER A 260 -10.95 5.59 -29.09
C SER A 260 -11.03 5.39 -30.60
N LYS A 261 -9.93 4.96 -31.21
CA LYS A 261 -9.83 4.57 -32.63
C LYS A 261 -9.83 3.06 -32.81
N THR A 262 -9.36 2.34 -31.80
CA THR A 262 -9.32 0.88 -31.75
C THR A 262 -9.71 0.43 -30.35
N GLU A 263 -10.68 -0.47 -30.26
CA GLU A 263 -11.10 -1.11 -29.01
C GLU A 263 -10.89 -2.61 -29.08
N ILE A 264 -10.29 -3.16 -28.04
CA ILE A 264 -9.90 -4.57 -27.99
C ILE A 264 -10.36 -5.16 -26.66
N VAL A 265 -10.99 -6.32 -26.73
CA VAL A 265 -11.46 -7.07 -25.56
C VAL A 265 -10.69 -8.39 -25.46
N LEU A 266 -10.06 -8.63 -24.30
CA LEU A 266 -9.16 -9.77 -24.07
C LEU A 266 -9.47 -10.48 -22.76
N GLN A 267 -9.15 -11.78 -22.70
CA GLN A 267 -9.04 -12.51 -21.45
C GLN A 267 -7.81 -12.03 -20.68
N THR A 268 -8.01 -11.48 -19.48
CA THR A 268 -6.96 -10.83 -18.68
C THR A 268 -5.78 -11.75 -18.42
N LYS A 269 -6.05 -12.99 -18.03
CA LYS A 269 -5.02 -13.97 -17.67
C LYS A 269 -4.17 -14.40 -18.87
N GLU A 270 -4.80 -14.64 -20.01
CA GLU A 270 -4.12 -15.03 -21.25
C GLU A 270 -3.21 -13.90 -21.72
N PHE A 271 -3.74 -12.67 -21.76
CA PHE A 271 -2.96 -11.51 -22.17
C PHE A 271 -1.81 -11.20 -21.21
N LEU A 272 -2.03 -11.26 -19.89
CA LEU A 272 -0.97 -11.09 -18.90
C LEU A 272 0.17 -12.09 -19.10
N GLN A 273 -0.15 -13.35 -19.37
CA GLN A 273 0.84 -14.39 -19.61
C GLN A 273 1.62 -14.18 -20.91
N ALA A 274 0.96 -13.72 -21.98
CA ALA A 274 1.62 -13.37 -23.23
C ALA A 274 2.60 -12.20 -23.05
N ILE A 275 2.19 -11.15 -22.32
CA ILE A 275 3.07 -10.01 -22.00
C ILE A 275 4.24 -10.46 -21.11
N ASP A 276 4.02 -11.32 -20.11
CA ASP A 276 5.09 -11.82 -19.24
C ASP A 276 6.14 -12.61 -20.03
N ARG A 277 5.70 -13.54 -20.91
CA ARG A 277 6.59 -14.27 -21.83
C ARG A 277 7.34 -13.33 -22.77
N ALA A 278 6.66 -12.35 -23.35
CA ALA A 278 7.29 -11.37 -24.21
C ALA A 278 8.33 -10.49 -23.46
N SER A 279 8.12 -10.27 -22.16
CA SER A 279 9.03 -9.50 -21.30
C SER A 279 10.36 -10.21 -21.02
N LEU A 280 10.44 -11.54 -21.12
CA LEU A 280 11.64 -12.31 -20.76
C LEU A 280 12.87 -11.88 -21.56
N LEU A 281 12.70 -11.66 -22.87
CA LEU A 281 13.78 -11.17 -23.74
C LEU A 281 13.98 -9.66 -23.63
N ALA A 282 12.93 -8.91 -23.27
CA ALA A 282 12.96 -7.45 -23.20
C ALA A 282 13.74 -6.91 -21.96
N ARG A 283 13.89 -7.73 -20.91
CA ARG A 283 14.60 -7.37 -19.67
C ARG A 283 16.11 -7.19 -19.86
N GLU A 284 16.73 -7.94 -20.76
CA GLU A 284 18.17 -7.82 -21.03
C GLU A 284 18.50 -6.59 -21.92
N GLY A 285 17.58 -6.19 -22.79
CA GLY A 285 17.74 -5.08 -23.74
C GLY A 285 17.58 -3.66 -23.18
N ARG A 286 17.65 -3.48 -21.84
CA ARG A 286 17.49 -2.20 -21.10
C ARG A 286 16.15 -1.46 -21.23
N ASN A 287 15.29 -1.75 -22.22
CA ASN A 287 14.09 -0.95 -22.48
C ASN A 287 12.76 -1.65 -22.15
N ASN A 288 12.74 -2.95 -21.86
CA ASN A 288 11.52 -3.72 -21.48
C ASN A 288 10.30 -3.44 -22.38
N VAL A 289 10.53 -3.27 -23.69
CA VAL A 289 9.50 -2.90 -24.67
C VAL A 289 8.89 -4.13 -25.32
N VAL A 290 7.57 -4.15 -25.37
CA VAL A 290 6.77 -5.13 -26.10
C VAL A 290 6.02 -4.41 -27.23
N LYS A 291 6.00 -5.05 -28.40
CA LYS A 291 5.20 -4.66 -29.56
C LYS A 291 3.87 -5.40 -29.51
N PHE A 292 2.82 -4.68 -29.89
CA PHE A 292 1.45 -5.17 -29.96
C PHE A 292 0.90 -4.78 -31.32
N ALA A 293 0.36 -5.76 -32.06
CA ALA A 293 -0.23 -5.53 -33.36
C ALA A 293 -1.57 -6.25 -33.51
N THR A 294 -2.58 -5.58 -34.05
CA THR A 294 -3.81 -6.23 -34.50
C THR A 294 -3.57 -6.93 -35.83
N LEU A 295 -4.11 -8.13 -35.97
CA LEU A 295 -4.10 -8.94 -37.19
C LEU A 295 -5.54 -9.23 -37.65
N GLU A 296 -5.69 -9.95 -38.76
CA GLU A 296 -6.98 -10.45 -39.24
C GLU A 296 -7.61 -11.44 -38.23
N ASP A 297 -8.91 -11.74 -38.40
CA ASP A 297 -9.66 -12.72 -37.58
C ASP A 297 -9.60 -12.49 -36.05
N LYS A 298 -9.49 -11.22 -35.63
CA LYS A 298 -9.35 -10.78 -34.23
C LYS A 298 -8.08 -11.31 -33.55
N MET A 299 -7.07 -11.71 -34.31
CA MET A 299 -5.79 -12.13 -33.77
C MET A 299 -4.96 -10.92 -33.37
N ILE A 300 -4.14 -11.08 -32.34
CA ILE A 300 -3.27 -10.05 -31.80
C ILE A 300 -1.87 -10.63 -31.66
N GLU A 301 -0.90 -10.00 -32.31
CA GLU A 301 0.50 -10.32 -32.14
C GLU A 301 1.07 -9.56 -30.93
N VAL A 302 1.68 -10.29 -30.01
CA VAL A 302 2.54 -9.75 -28.95
C VAL A 302 3.97 -10.21 -29.24
N SER A 303 4.89 -9.26 -29.43
CA SER A 303 6.27 -9.60 -29.80
C SER A 303 7.32 -8.73 -29.12
N SER A 304 8.53 -9.26 -28.99
CA SER A 304 9.72 -8.51 -28.56
C SER A 304 10.96 -9.03 -29.27
N ASN A 305 11.95 -8.16 -29.45
CA ASN A 305 13.19 -8.48 -30.16
C ASN A 305 14.38 -7.83 -29.48
N THR A 306 15.34 -8.65 -29.05
CA THR A 306 16.61 -8.23 -28.46
C THR A 306 17.73 -8.76 -29.35
N PRO A 307 18.42 -7.91 -30.14
CA PRO A 307 19.35 -8.36 -31.19
C PRO A 307 20.43 -9.34 -30.74
N GLU A 308 20.92 -9.21 -29.51
CA GLU A 308 21.99 -10.04 -28.96
C GLU A 308 21.49 -11.37 -28.34
N VAL A 309 20.18 -11.53 -28.17
CA VAL A 309 19.58 -12.68 -27.45
C VAL A 309 18.61 -13.47 -28.34
N GLY A 310 17.67 -12.79 -28.99
CA GLY A 310 16.65 -13.42 -29.83
C GLY A 310 15.34 -12.64 -29.96
N LYS A 311 14.34 -13.29 -30.56
CA LYS A 311 12.98 -12.74 -30.80
C LYS A 311 11.92 -13.68 -30.21
N VAL A 312 10.85 -13.09 -29.69
CA VAL A 312 9.60 -13.78 -29.31
C VAL A 312 8.44 -13.19 -30.09
N VAL A 313 7.55 -14.07 -30.57
CA VAL A 313 6.28 -13.73 -31.22
C VAL A 313 5.24 -14.68 -30.66
N GLU A 314 4.14 -14.14 -30.19
CA GLU A 314 3.00 -14.89 -29.73
C GLU A 314 1.73 -14.27 -30.30
N GLU A 315 0.83 -15.11 -30.79
CA GLU A 315 -0.48 -14.67 -31.26
C GLU A 315 -1.55 -15.13 -30.28
N ILE A 316 -2.36 -14.20 -29.81
CA ILE A 316 -3.51 -14.46 -28.94
C ILE A 316 -4.80 -14.04 -29.65
N LYS A 317 -5.91 -14.70 -29.29
CA LYS A 317 -7.22 -14.40 -29.90
C LYS A 317 -7.99 -13.40 -29.06
N GLY A 318 -8.34 -12.26 -29.64
CA GLY A 318 -9.25 -11.29 -29.03
C GLY A 318 -10.70 -11.78 -29.02
N LEU A 319 -11.44 -11.42 -27.96
CA LEU A 319 -12.89 -11.63 -27.87
C LEU A 319 -13.61 -10.66 -28.82
N SER A 320 -13.17 -9.40 -28.83
CA SER A 320 -13.52 -8.39 -29.83
C SER A 320 -12.30 -7.55 -30.21
N VAL A 321 -12.25 -7.13 -31.48
CA VAL A 321 -11.28 -6.17 -32.03
C VAL A 321 -12.07 -5.30 -33.01
N GLU A 322 -12.22 -4.03 -32.68
CA GLU A 322 -13.03 -3.07 -33.43
C GLU A 322 -12.21 -1.81 -33.71
N GLY A 323 -12.40 -1.20 -34.88
CA GLY A 323 -11.73 0.05 -35.27
C GLY A 323 -10.53 -0.12 -36.19
N GLU A 324 -9.58 0.82 -36.12
CA GLU A 324 -8.41 0.90 -37.00
C GLU A 324 -7.36 -0.18 -36.69
N GLU A 325 -6.62 -0.63 -37.71
CA GLU A 325 -5.40 -1.44 -37.49
C GLU A 325 -4.39 -0.68 -36.63
N LEU A 326 -3.82 -1.38 -35.65
CA LEU A 326 -2.91 -0.81 -34.68
C LEU A 326 -1.59 -1.58 -34.63
N LYS A 327 -0.48 -0.84 -34.65
CA LYS A 327 0.85 -1.31 -34.26
C LYS A 327 1.40 -0.34 -33.22
N ILE A 328 1.61 -0.80 -32.01
CA ILE A 328 2.02 0.04 -30.87
C ILE A 328 3.09 -0.67 -30.04
N SER A 329 3.96 0.11 -29.42
CA SER A 329 4.97 -0.41 -28.49
C SER A 329 4.76 0.20 -27.11
N PHE A 330 4.95 -0.57 -26.05
CA PHE A 330 4.82 -0.07 -24.68
C PHE A 330 5.69 -0.86 -23.70
N SER A 331 5.84 -0.36 -22.47
CA SER A 331 6.57 -1.06 -21.42
C SER A 331 5.80 -2.29 -20.94
N ALA A 332 6.43 -3.46 -21.00
CA ALA A 332 5.83 -4.69 -20.47
C ALA A 332 5.59 -4.60 -18.96
N LYS A 333 6.49 -3.93 -18.21
CA LYS A 333 6.32 -3.71 -16.77
C LYS A 333 5.05 -2.94 -16.47
N TYR A 334 4.82 -1.83 -17.18
CA TYR A 334 3.62 -1.01 -16.93
C TYR A 334 2.34 -1.76 -17.27
N MET A 335 2.34 -2.51 -18.37
CA MET A 335 1.22 -3.35 -18.75
C MET A 335 0.96 -4.44 -17.69
N MET A 336 1.98 -5.20 -17.29
CA MET A 336 1.83 -6.26 -16.29
C MET A 336 1.34 -5.73 -14.94
N ASP A 337 1.86 -4.59 -14.48
CA ASP A 337 1.43 -4.00 -13.21
C ASP A 337 -0.05 -3.56 -13.29
N ALA A 338 -0.46 -2.94 -14.41
CA ALA A 338 -1.86 -2.59 -14.66
C ALA A 338 -2.75 -3.83 -14.67
N LEU A 339 -2.38 -4.87 -15.42
CA LEU A 339 -3.17 -6.11 -15.52
C LEU A 339 -3.31 -6.85 -14.18
N LYS A 340 -2.26 -6.88 -13.35
CA LYS A 340 -2.30 -7.50 -12.01
C LYS A 340 -3.19 -6.75 -11.02
N ALA A 341 -3.40 -5.45 -11.24
CA ALA A 341 -4.29 -4.65 -10.42
C ALA A 341 -5.77 -4.85 -10.78
N LEU A 342 -6.08 -5.36 -11.98
CA LEU A 342 -7.44 -5.62 -12.43
C LEU A 342 -7.87 -7.03 -12.02
N GLU A 343 -9.03 -7.13 -11.36
CA GLU A 343 -9.57 -8.41 -10.84
C GLU A 343 -10.51 -9.12 -11.81
N GLY A 344 -10.86 -8.47 -12.93
CA GLY A 344 -11.78 -8.99 -13.93
C GLY A 344 -11.17 -10.11 -14.79
N THR A 345 -12.01 -11.05 -15.21
CA THR A 345 -11.65 -12.10 -16.16
C THR A 345 -11.33 -11.54 -17.55
N GLU A 346 -11.98 -10.44 -17.90
CA GLU A 346 -11.86 -9.79 -19.19
C GLU A 346 -11.61 -8.29 -19.02
N ILE A 347 -10.85 -7.74 -19.95
CA ILE A 347 -10.47 -6.33 -20.00
C ILE A 347 -10.80 -5.73 -21.36
N LYS A 348 -11.12 -4.44 -21.34
CA LYS A 348 -11.18 -3.59 -22.52
C LYS A 348 -9.94 -2.71 -22.57
N ILE A 349 -9.28 -2.69 -23.73
CA ILE A 349 -8.18 -1.77 -24.03
C ILE A 349 -8.62 -0.82 -25.13
N SER A 350 -8.54 0.47 -24.86
CA SER A 350 -8.99 1.54 -25.76
C SER A 350 -7.79 2.37 -26.22
N PHE A 351 -7.49 2.32 -27.51
CA PHE A 351 -6.34 2.98 -28.12
C PHE A 351 -6.77 4.19 -28.94
N THR A 352 -5.95 5.25 -28.91
CA THR A 352 -6.16 6.49 -29.69
C THR A 352 -5.13 6.66 -30.82
N GLY A 353 -4.42 5.58 -31.15
CA GLY A 353 -3.32 5.54 -32.11
C GLY A 353 -1.98 5.18 -31.43
N ALA A 354 -0.97 4.90 -32.25
CA ALA A 354 0.31 4.32 -31.80
C ALA A 354 1.17 5.23 -30.89
N MET A 355 0.88 6.54 -30.85
CA MET A 355 1.74 7.56 -30.22
C MET A 355 1.04 8.32 -29.08
N ARG A 356 -0.18 7.92 -28.74
CA ARG A 356 -1.02 8.56 -27.73
C ARG A 356 -1.30 7.58 -26.58
N PRO A 357 -1.64 8.08 -25.38
CA PRO A 357 -2.02 7.23 -24.27
C PRO A 357 -3.16 6.28 -24.65
N PHE A 358 -3.13 5.09 -24.07
CA PHE A 358 -4.23 4.14 -24.16
C PHE A 358 -4.70 3.75 -22.77
N ILE A 359 -5.97 3.35 -22.68
CA ILE A 359 -6.67 3.02 -21.44
C ILE A 359 -6.90 1.52 -21.36
N ILE A 360 -6.79 0.96 -20.15
CA ILE A 360 -7.14 -0.43 -19.82
C ILE A 360 -8.15 -0.39 -18.67
N GLN A 361 -9.27 -1.10 -18.82
CA GLN A 361 -10.35 -1.17 -17.81
C GLN A 361 -10.92 -2.59 -17.75
N PRO A 362 -11.44 -3.06 -16.60
CA PRO A 362 -12.29 -4.24 -16.58
C PRO A 362 -13.54 -4.02 -17.43
N ILE A 363 -14.10 -5.10 -17.98
CA ILE A 363 -15.42 -5.00 -18.62
C ILE A 363 -16.48 -4.65 -17.56
N ASN A 364 -17.38 -3.72 -17.90
CA ASN A 364 -18.51 -3.27 -17.07
C ASN A 364 -18.13 -2.60 -15.73
N ASP A 365 -16.89 -2.17 -15.55
CA ASP A 365 -16.46 -1.41 -14.36
C ASP A 365 -15.69 -0.15 -14.76
N GLU A 366 -16.39 0.99 -14.69
CA GLU A 366 -15.82 2.32 -14.96
C GLU A 366 -15.14 2.94 -13.74
N SER A 367 -15.23 2.28 -12.58
CA SER A 367 -14.66 2.77 -11.33
C SER A 367 -13.15 2.57 -11.23
N ILE A 368 -12.56 1.84 -12.20
CA ILE A 368 -11.13 1.58 -12.31
C ILE A 368 -10.68 2.00 -13.71
N LEU A 369 -9.56 2.71 -13.78
CA LEU A 369 -8.93 3.08 -15.05
C LEU A 369 -7.41 3.04 -14.92
N GLN A 370 -6.78 2.34 -15.86
CA GLN A 370 -5.33 2.33 -16.01
C GLN A 370 -4.98 3.00 -17.34
N LEU A 371 -3.95 3.83 -17.35
CA LEU A 371 -3.47 4.53 -18.53
C LEU A 371 -1.96 4.33 -18.69
N ILE A 372 -1.52 4.08 -19.91
CA ILE A 372 -0.10 3.86 -20.23
C ILE A 372 0.28 4.73 -21.43
N LEU A 373 1.43 5.41 -21.32
CA LEU A 373 2.06 6.08 -22.45
C LEU A 373 2.81 5.05 -23.31
N PRO A 374 2.62 5.04 -24.65
CA PRO A 374 3.39 4.18 -25.52
C PRO A 374 4.85 4.64 -25.64
N VAL A 375 5.69 3.71 -26.07
CA VAL A 375 7.09 3.94 -26.40
C VAL A 375 7.20 4.28 -27.88
N ARG A 376 7.91 5.36 -28.21
CA ARG A 376 8.20 5.72 -29.60
C ARG A 376 9.24 4.75 -30.16
N THR A 377 8.86 4.01 -31.20
CA THR A 377 9.78 3.18 -31.98
C THR A 377 9.87 3.75 -33.39
N TYR A 378 11.08 4.03 -33.84
CA TYR A 378 11.38 4.51 -35.21
C TYR A 378 11.61 3.34 -36.16
#